data_AF-A0A9P2ZUW1-F1
#
_entry.id   AF-A0A9P2ZUW1-F1
#
_cell.length_a   1.000
_cell.length_b   1.000
_cell.length_c   1.000
_cell.angle_alpha   90.00
_cell.angle_beta   90.00
_cell.angle_gamma   90.00
#
_symmetry.space_group_name_H-M   'P 1'
#
loop_
_entity.id
_entity.type
_entity.pdbx_description
1 polymer ?
#
loop_
_entity_poly.entity_id
_entity_poly.type
_entity_poly.pdbx_seq_one_letter_code
_entity_poly.pdbx_strand_id
1 'polypeptide(L)'
;MALRDDTGTCPRYPLRPDQPAIYDHPSYPPRVDYAALYHDDGTTPPPDHMVLHPLHISGPEEERVSLTFFADGYVVEEEGKFVADAQALTDDIVSPGGAMGHVSRLLNIYAVFVPSNTSGVGTYDQSLPGAAFGLYRPGPELRGVYVRHHKRARAACRYWREEVKEGGCDQAILLGNDPLYGGLGGEFTVITASALNGPLVLRHELGHSLIPVGEEYEGGFAYFGDNSDKMAHVDGLKWKSFLTLPEDVRVEDAKVPLQEYPWYNLTEGPYNITFQSSNPASKHVGPVGFHGSSEPPYPTALLRLSLSSIPQPGHINLTLNSRHIDLSAGFPKSWAGSKDRRWVEVPLEEGLPAGENVVDVRLTHEGTEEQEGEGGKMITSLEIMEYGGEGRFNNSLGFIGAFPTYSMDGRVTLRPTNEECLMRKVNHPTLKKSLLGKIERKAKDLIAKQTP
;
A
#
# COMPACT_ATOMS: atom_id res chain seq x y z
N MET A 1 15.01 10.84 41.75
CA MET A 1 15.49 9.87 42.75
C MET A 1 14.44 8.77 42.78
N ALA A 2 14.44 7.80 41.88
CA ALA A 2 15.18 6.52 41.85
C ALA A 2 14.33 5.65 40.88
N LEU A 3 14.77 4.72 40.05
CA LEU A 3 16.03 4.06 39.72
C LEU A 3 15.88 3.52 38.29
N ARG A 4 16.98 3.46 37.54
CA ARG A 4 17.13 2.62 36.34
C ARG A 4 16.98 1.15 36.72
N ASP A 5 16.40 0.35 35.84
CA ASP A 5 16.73 -1.07 35.77
C ASP A 5 17.03 -1.46 34.31
N ASP A 6 18.26 -1.92 34.14
CA ASP A 6 18.89 -2.38 32.90
C ASP A 6 18.52 -3.85 32.70
N THR A 7 17.64 -4.18 31.75
CA THR A 7 17.67 -5.45 31.02
C THR A 7 16.98 -5.29 29.66
N GLY A 8 17.78 -5.27 28.59
CA GLY A 8 17.33 -5.21 27.20
C GLY A 8 16.70 -6.52 26.72
N THR A 9 15.49 -6.81 27.17
CA THR A 9 14.65 -7.89 26.64
C THR A 9 13.25 -7.36 26.37
N CYS A 10 12.83 -7.39 25.09
CA CYS A 10 11.44 -7.21 24.69
C CYS A 10 10.57 -8.20 25.50
N PRO A 11 9.49 -7.76 26.17
CA PRO A 11 8.72 -8.63 27.06
C PRO A 11 8.08 -9.76 26.24
N ARG A 12 8.64 -10.96 26.36
CA ARG A 12 7.97 -12.20 25.92
C ARG A 12 6.79 -12.42 26.87
N TYR A 13 5.59 -12.12 26.42
CA TYR A 13 4.38 -12.55 27.12
C TYR A 13 4.30 -14.09 27.04
N PRO A 14 4.29 -14.83 28.16
CA PRO A 14 4.00 -16.25 28.14
C PRO A 14 2.51 -16.42 27.80
N LEU A 15 2.22 -17.22 26.77
CA LEU A 15 0.87 -17.66 26.46
C LEU A 15 0.30 -18.41 27.67
N ARG A 16 -0.61 -17.75 28.41
CA ARG A 16 -1.39 -18.40 29.48
C ARG A 16 -2.53 -19.21 28.85
N PRO A 17 -2.62 -20.53 29.05
CA PRO A 17 -3.63 -21.37 28.39
C PRO A 17 -5.05 -21.24 28.94
N ASP A 18 -5.28 -20.42 29.96
CA ASP A 18 -6.47 -20.47 30.82
C ASP A 18 -7.27 -19.16 30.92
N GLN A 19 -7.02 -18.20 30.03
CA GLN A 19 -7.94 -17.07 29.81
C GLN A 19 -8.47 -17.11 28.37
N PRO A 20 -9.80 -17.02 28.15
CA PRO A 20 -10.32 -16.82 26.81
C PRO A 20 -9.70 -15.53 26.28
N ALA A 21 -8.94 -15.65 25.19
CA ALA A 21 -8.48 -14.49 24.46
C ALA A 21 -9.69 -13.58 24.23
N ILE A 22 -9.58 -12.33 24.64
CA ILE A 22 -10.56 -11.30 24.28
C ILE A 22 -10.42 -11.12 22.77
N TYR A 23 -11.08 -12.01 22.03
CA TYR A 23 -11.39 -11.87 20.62
C TYR A 23 -12.48 -10.81 20.53
N ASP A 24 -12.09 -9.54 20.64
CA ASP A 24 -12.93 -8.44 20.25
C ASP A 24 -12.17 -7.57 19.24
N HIS A 25 -11.96 -8.15 18.06
CA HIS A 25 -11.95 -7.35 16.85
C HIS A 25 -13.18 -7.78 16.06
N PRO A 26 -14.17 -6.89 15.86
CA PRO A 26 -15.43 -7.24 15.24
C PRO A 26 -15.20 -7.88 13.87
N SER A 27 -15.96 -8.93 13.59
CA SER A 27 -15.97 -9.77 12.38
C SER A 27 -16.47 -9.06 11.10
N TYR A 28 -16.39 -7.74 11.10
CA TYR A 28 -16.36 -6.82 9.98
C TYR A 28 -15.41 -5.71 10.44
N PRO A 29 -14.31 -5.37 9.73
CA PRO A 29 -13.89 -3.98 9.79
C PRO A 29 -15.03 -3.23 9.10
N PRO A 30 -15.84 -2.43 9.83
CA PRO A 30 -16.65 -1.45 9.13
C PRO A 30 -15.67 -0.64 8.26
N ARG A 31 -16.14 -0.02 7.16
CA ARG A 31 -15.49 1.24 6.76
C ARG A 31 -15.31 1.98 8.07
N VAL A 32 -14.06 2.24 8.49
CA VAL A 32 -13.88 3.11 9.64
C VAL A 32 -14.59 4.38 9.19
N ASP A 33 -15.79 4.58 9.74
CA ASP A 33 -16.56 5.76 9.45
C ASP A 33 -15.82 6.81 10.25
N TYR A 34 -14.81 7.40 9.62
CA TYR A 34 -13.99 8.43 10.23
C TYR A 34 -14.88 9.61 10.63
N ALA A 35 -16.05 9.80 10.00
CA ALA A 35 -17.06 10.75 10.46
C ALA A 35 -17.75 10.28 11.75
N ALA A 36 -17.98 8.97 11.95
CA ALA A 36 -18.46 8.42 13.22
C ALA A 36 -17.39 8.42 14.34
N LEU A 37 -16.11 8.13 14.03
CA LEU A 37 -15.02 8.17 15.02
C LEU A 37 -14.61 9.58 15.40
N TYR A 38 -14.64 10.51 14.45
CA TYR A 38 -14.25 11.89 14.65
C TYR A 38 -15.40 12.82 14.29
N HIS A 39 -16.54 12.70 14.97
CA HIS A 39 -17.72 13.52 14.69
C HIS A 39 -17.36 15.01 14.54
N ASP A 40 -17.65 15.53 13.36
CA ASP A 40 -17.51 16.94 13.00
C ASP A 40 -18.92 17.47 12.74
N ASP A 41 -19.36 18.42 13.55
CA ASP A 41 -20.66 19.09 13.40
C ASP A 41 -20.66 20.11 12.26
N GLY A 42 -19.53 20.23 11.55
CA GLY A 42 -19.35 21.16 10.43
C GLY A 42 -18.99 22.57 10.87
N THR A 43 -18.80 22.81 12.17
CA THR A 43 -18.55 24.16 12.72
C THR A 43 -17.08 24.54 12.79
N THR A 44 -16.17 23.57 12.57
CA THR A 44 -14.72 23.83 12.55
C THR A 44 -14.41 24.81 11.40
N PRO A 45 -13.82 25.99 11.69
CA PRO A 45 -13.49 26.94 10.63
C PRO A 45 -12.37 26.41 9.75
N PRO A 46 -12.33 26.81 8.47
CA PRO A 46 -11.22 26.46 7.59
C PRO A 46 -9.90 27.08 8.07
N PRO A 47 -8.74 26.55 7.64
CA PRO A 47 -7.45 27.20 7.85
C PRO A 47 -7.43 28.64 7.34
N ASP A 48 -6.78 29.54 8.09
CA ASP A 48 -6.48 30.89 7.61
C ASP A 48 -5.41 30.87 6.51
N HIS A 49 -5.39 31.93 5.69
CA HIS A 49 -4.34 32.18 4.68
C HIS A 49 -4.15 31.06 3.66
N MET A 50 -5.22 30.32 3.32
CA MET A 50 -5.18 29.36 2.22
C MET A 50 -5.02 30.07 0.87
N VAL A 51 -4.13 29.57 0.02
CA VAL A 51 -3.88 30.10 -1.33
C VAL A 51 -4.09 28.98 -2.36
N LEU A 52 -4.99 29.19 -3.31
CA LEU A 52 -5.30 28.21 -4.35
C LEU A 52 -4.48 28.46 -5.62
N HIS A 53 -3.96 27.37 -6.18
CA HIS A 53 -3.21 27.28 -7.42
C HIS A 53 -3.87 26.26 -8.35
N PRO A 54 -4.42 26.67 -9.51
CA PRO A 54 -4.93 25.74 -10.51
C PRO A 54 -3.78 24.95 -11.15
N LEU A 55 -3.87 23.62 -11.17
CA LEU A 55 -2.83 22.75 -11.78
C LEU A 55 -3.30 22.11 -13.08
N HIS A 56 -4.54 21.63 -13.13
CA HIS A 56 -5.16 21.07 -14.35
C HIS A 56 -6.65 21.38 -14.37
N ILE A 57 -7.09 22.24 -15.29
CA ILE A 57 -8.49 22.66 -15.40
C ILE A 57 -9.04 22.22 -16.75
N SER A 58 -10.03 21.34 -16.72
CA SER A 58 -10.62 20.74 -17.93
C SER A 58 -12.07 21.20 -18.19
N GLY A 59 -12.64 22.01 -17.31
CA GLY A 59 -13.95 22.64 -17.50
C GLY A 59 -14.53 23.25 -16.22
N PRO A 60 -15.81 23.68 -16.27
CA PRO A 60 -16.54 24.19 -15.11
C PRO A 60 -16.58 23.17 -13.97
N GLU A 61 -16.56 23.64 -12.73
CA GLU A 61 -16.45 22.77 -11.55
C GLU A 61 -17.66 21.84 -11.40
N GLU A 62 -18.86 22.35 -11.70
CA GLU A 62 -20.12 21.61 -11.65
C GLU A 62 -20.22 20.44 -12.65
N GLU A 63 -19.29 20.36 -13.60
CA GLU A 63 -19.21 19.28 -14.59
C GLU A 63 -17.94 18.42 -14.44
N ARG A 64 -17.16 18.59 -13.37
CA ARG A 64 -15.87 17.92 -13.17
C ARG A 64 -15.78 17.37 -11.74
N VAL A 65 -14.94 16.36 -11.56
CA VAL A 65 -14.52 15.93 -10.23
C VAL A 65 -13.29 16.75 -9.83
N SER A 66 -13.37 17.42 -8.69
CA SER A 66 -12.28 18.24 -8.16
C SER A 66 -11.39 17.45 -7.20
N LEU A 67 -10.14 17.18 -7.61
CA LEU A 67 -9.09 16.64 -6.74
C LEU A 67 -8.23 17.79 -6.22
N THR A 68 -8.10 17.91 -4.91
CA THR A 68 -7.43 19.09 -4.32
C THR A 68 -6.33 18.67 -3.37
N PHE A 69 -5.09 18.98 -3.74
CA PHE A 69 -3.93 18.85 -2.87
C PHE A 69 -3.95 19.95 -1.80
N PHE A 70 -3.75 19.58 -0.55
CA PHE A 70 -3.57 20.51 0.56
C PHE A 70 -2.19 20.31 1.17
N ALA A 71 -1.45 21.40 1.35
CA ALA A 71 -0.10 21.37 1.91
C ALA A 71 -0.10 21.02 3.41
N ASP A 72 0.75 20.08 3.84
CA ASP A 72 1.10 19.86 5.24
C ASP A 72 2.61 19.81 5.41
N GLY A 73 3.14 20.49 6.43
CA GLY A 73 4.58 20.54 6.66
C GLY A 73 5.36 21.45 5.71
N TYR A 74 4.70 22.27 4.89
CA TYR A 74 5.36 23.31 4.09
C TYR A 74 5.27 24.66 4.80
N VAL A 75 6.40 25.32 5.04
CA VAL A 75 6.42 26.70 5.57
C VAL A 75 6.13 27.72 4.47
N VAL A 76 5.89 28.99 4.84
CA VAL A 76 5.52 30.07 3.89
C VAL A 76 6.54 30.20 2.75
N GLU A 77 7.83 30.06 3.06
CA GLU A 77 8.92 30.12 2.08
C GLU A 77 8.96 28.91 1.12
N GLU A 78 8.24 27.83 1.46
CA GLU A 78 8.14 26.60 0.69
C GLU A 78 6.86 26.51 -0.16
N GLU A 79 6.05 27.58 -0.26
CA GLU A 79 4.85 27.57 -1.11
C GLU A 79 5.16 27.15 -2.55
N GLY A 80 6.20 27.74 -3.16
CA GLY A 80 6.61 27.38 -4.52
C GLY A 80 7.08 25.92 -4.65
N LYS A 81 7.64 25.35 -3.59
CA LYS A 81 8.04 23.94 -3.53
C LYS A 81 6.80 23.04 -3.48
N PHE A 82 5.84 23.34 -2.61
CA PHE A 82 4.57 22.62 -2.53
C PHE A 82 3.84 22.59 -3.88
N VAL A 83 3.75 23.74 -4.56
CA VAL A 83 3.11 23.82 -5.88
C VAL A 83 3.86 22.97 -6.91
N ALA A 84 5.20 22.97 -6.89
CA ALA A 84 6.00 22.12 -7.78
C ALA A 84 5.80 20.62 -7.50
N ASP A 85 5.78 20.22 -6.23
CA ASP A 85 5.54 18.83 -5.83
C ASP A 85 4.14 18.36 -6.24
N ALA A 86 3.12 19.18 -6.00
CA ALA A 86 1.74 18.90 -6.41
C ALA A 86 1.59 18.88 -7.95
N GLN A 87 2.30 19.74 -8.67
CA GLN A 87 2.29 19.73 -10.15
C GLN A 87 2.93 18.45 -10.70
N ALA A 88 4.08 18.02 -10.16
CA ALA A 88 4.73 16.79 -10.60
C ALA A 88 3.82 15.55 -10.42
N LEU A 89 3.09 15.50 -9.31
CA LEU A 89 2.09 14.46 -9.03
C LEU A 89 0.85 14.57 -9.92
N THR A 90 0.43 15.80 -10.24
CA THR A 90 -0.67 16.07 -11.17
C THR A 90 -0.35 15.56 -12.56
N ASP A 91 0.84 15.89 -13.08
CA ASP A 91 1.31 15.47 -14.41
C ASP A 91 1.34 13.94 -14.53
N ASP A 92 1.74 13.26 -13.47
CA ASP A 92 1.73 11.80 -13.40
C ASP A 92 0.32 11.19 -13.50
N ILE A 93 -0.69 11.83 -12.90
CA ILE A 93 -2.09 11.41 -12.96
C ILE A 93 -2.69 11.66 -14.35
N VAL A 94 -2.55 12.89 -14.87
CA VAL A 94 -3.35 13.39 -16.01
C VAL A 94 -2.69 13.20 -17.36
N SER A 95 -1.37 12.93 -17.41
CA SER A 95 -0.67 12.72 -18.68
C SER A 95 -1.31 11.58 -19.50
N PRO A 96 -1.17 11.56 -20.84
CA PRO A 96 -1.80 10.53 -21.69
C PRO A 96 -1.45 9.08 -21.31
N GLY A 97 -0.26 8.85 -20.72
CA GLY A 97 0.17 7.56 -20.19
C GLY A 97 -0.01 7.40 -18.68
N GLY A 98 -0.51 8.44 -18.00
CA GLY A 98 -0.75 8.49 -16.56
C GLY A 98 -1.95 7.66 -16.12
N ALA A 99 -2.05 7.43 -14.81
CA ALA A 99 -3.03 6.51 -14.24
C ALA A 99 -4.49 6.90 -14.54
N MET A 100 -4.76 8.19 -14.69
CA MET A 100 -6.09 8.73 -15.01
C MET A 100 -6.12 9.50 -16.33
N GLY A 101 -5.10 9.37 -17.19
CA GLY A 101 -5.00 10.11 -18.45
C GLY A 101 -6.25 9.99 -19.35
N HIS A 102 -6.86 8.81 -19.38
CA HIS A 102 -8.09 8.51 -20.13
C HIS A 102 -9.36 9.20 -19.59
N VAL A 103 -9.38 9.60 -18.30
CA VAL A 103 -10.45 10.39 -17.68
C VAL A 103 -10.03 11.80 -17.31
N SER A 104 -8.82 12.25 -17.67
CA SER A 104 -8.28 13.57 -17.32
C SER A 104 -9.21 14.74 -17.67
N ARG A 105 -10.01 14.61 -18.74
CA ARG A 105 -11.04 15.58 -19.16
C ARG A 105 -12.24 15.72 -18.22
N LEU A 106 -12.38 14.80 -17.25
CA LEU A 106 -13.43 14.80 -16.22
C LEU A 106 -12.90 15.35 -14.89
N LEU A 107 -11.63 15.73 -14.82
CA LEU A 107 -10.97 16.15 -13.59
C LEU A 107 -10.62 17.63 -13.64
N ASN A 108 -10.86 18.31 -12.54
CA ASN A 108 -10.14 19.54 -12.18
C ASN A 108 -9.19 19.19 -11.03
N ILE A 109 -7.96 19.70 -11.09
CA ILE A 109 -6.94 19.48 -10.08
C ILE A 109 -6.39 20.82 -9.61
N TYR A 110 -6.42 21.00 -8.29
CA TYR A 110 -5.98 22.21 -7.61
C TYR A 110 -4.92 21.87 -6.55
N ALA A 111 -4.06 22.84 -6.25
CA ALA A 111 -3.21 22.86 -5.07
C ALA A 111 -3.60 24.02 -4.18
N VAL A 112 -3.93 23.74 -2.93
CA VAL A 112 -4.22 24.72 -1.90
C VAL A 112 -3.06 24.72 -0.91
N PHE A 113 -2.27 25.79 -0.96
CA PHE A 113 -1.22 26.02 0.01
C PHE A 113 -1.85 26.39 1.35
N VAL A 114 -1.43 25.69 2.40
CA VAL A 114 -1.81 25.96 3.78
C VAL A 114 -0.52 26.06 4.59
N PRO A 115 -0.19 27.24 5.13
CA PRO A 115 1.11 27.43 5.76
C PRO A 115 1.22 26.63 7.05
N SER A 116 2.31 25.86 7.17
CA SER A 116 2.76 25.25 8.42
C SER A 116 3.84 26.12 9.09
N ASN A 117 4.00 26.01 10.40
CA ASN A 117 5.08 26.71 11.13
C ASN A 117 6.41 25.97 11.08
N THR A 118 6.37 24.64 10.87
CA THR A 118 7.54 23.78 10.85
C THR A 118 7.55 22.99 9.55
N SER A 119 8.73 22.92 8.92
CA SER A 119 8.93 22.13 7.70
C SER A 119 9.06 20.64 8.05
N GLY A 120 8.39 19.76 7.30
CA GLY A 120 8.50 18.31 7.45
C GLY A 120 7.23 17.58 7.90
N VAL A 121 7.34 16.26 8.07
CA VAL A 121 6.30 15.39 8.63
C VAL A 121 6.75 14.90 10.02
N GLY A 122 5.80 14.75 10.94
CA GLY A 122 6.09 14.27 12.29
C GLY A 122 6.41 12.78 12.37
N THR A 123 7.02 12.33 13.46
CA THR A 123 7.36 10.92 13.72
C THR A 123 7.05 10.55 15.18
N TYR A 124 7.13 9.26 15.53
CA TYR A 124 6.88 8.76 16.89
C TYR A 124 5.52 9.18 17.48
N ASP A 125 4.46 9.02 16.68
CA ASP A 125 3.08 9.36 17.02
C ASP A 125 2.84 10.86 17.32
N GLN A 126 3.78 11.72 16.89
CA GLN A 126 3.72 13.17 17.13
C GLN A 126 3.79 13.95 15.83
N SER A 127 2.80 14.82 15.61
CA SER A 127 2.86 15.84 14.55
C SER A 127 3.82 16.96 14.93
N LEU A 128 4.45 17.58 13.94
CA LEU A 128 5.29 18.76 14.18
C LEU A 128 4.45 19.95 14.68
N PRO A 129 4.99 20.81 15.58
CA PRO A 129 4.29 21.99 16.06
C PRO A 129 3.88 22.93 14.92
N GLY A 130 2.59 23.27 14.87
CA GLY A 130 2.03 24.18 13.88
C GLY A 130 1.99 23.62 12.45
N ALA A 131 2.06 22.29 12.28
CA ALA A 131 1.70 21.66 11.01
C ALA A 131 0.21 21.88 10.70
N ALA A 132 -0.11 22.17 9.44
CA ALA A 132 -1.44 22.60 9.01
C ALA A 132 -2.59 21.63 9.38
N PHE A 133 -2.37 20.35 9.13
CA PHE A 133 -3.23 19.18 9.41
C PHE A 133 -2.55 18.16 10.33
N GLY A 134 -1.25 18.35 10.59
CA GLY A 134 -0.48 17.57 11.55
C GLY A 134 -0.24 16.15 11.06
N LEU A 135 0.35 16.01 9.86
CA LEU A 135 0.73 14.70 9.36
C LEU A 135 1.88 14.12 10.20
N TYR A 136 1.80 12.82 10.48
CA TYR A 136 2.82 12.13 11.28
C TYR A 136 2.92 10.63 10.99
N ARG A 137 4.06 10.04 11.37
CA ARG A 137 4.32 8.60 11.37
C ARG A 137 4.26 8.04 12.79
N PRO A 138 3.75 6.82 13.01
CA PRO A 138 3.76 6.21 14.34
C PRO A 138 5.16 5.94 14.88
N GLY A 139 6.11 5.64 14.00
CA GLY A 139 7.51 5.45 14.32
C GLY A 139 8.39 5.99 13.20
N PRO A 140 9.66 5.54 13.12
CA PRO A 140 10.59 6.00 12.08
C PRO A 140 10.30 5.32 10.74
N GLU A 141 9.46 4.29 10.69
CA GLU A 141 9.24 3.47 9.51
C GLU A 141 8.63 4.26 8.35
N LEU A 142 9.17 4.04 7.14
CA LEU A 142 8.57 4.51 5.89
C LEU A 142 7.30 3.70 5.56
N ARG A 143 6.21 3.98 6.29
CA ARG A 143 4.91 3.29 6.20
C ARG A 143 3.75 4.29 6.10
N GLY A 144 2.85 4.28 7.08
CA GLY A 144 1.62 5.05 7.09
C GLY A 144 1.87 6.47 7.57
N VAL A 145 1.25 7.43 6.90
CA VAL A 145 1.18 8.82 7.36
C VAL A 145 -0.24 9.11 7.82
N TYR A 146 -0.38 9.47 9.10
CA TYR A 146 -1.65 9.69 9.77
C TYR A 146 -1.91 11.17 9.93
N VAL A 147 -3.19 11.53 10.02
CA VAL A 147 -3.63 12.92 10.17
C VAL A 147 -3.92 13.19 11.64
N ARG A 148 -3.39 14.27 12.22
CA ARG A 148 -3.74 14.67 13.59
C ARG A 148 -5.02 15.51 13.64
N HIS A 149 -5.19 16.41 12.67
CA HIS A 149 -6.23 17.44 12.68
C HIS A 149 -7.31 17.21 11.60
N HIS A 150 -7.95 16.03 11.63
CA HIS A 150 -8.99 15.63 10.66
C HIS A 150 -10.08 16.69 10.44
N LYS A 151 -10.61 17.29 11.50
CA LYS A 151 -11.67 18.32 11.39
C LYS A 151 -11.23 19.55 10.59
N ARG A 152 -9.96 19.94 10.72
CA ARG A 152 -9.37 21.06 9.99
C ARG A 152 -9.19 20.72 8.51
N ALA A 153 -8.81 19.48 8.19
CA ALA A 153 -8.76 18.98 6.80
C ALA A 153 -10.15 18.93 6.15
N ARG A 154 -11.18 18.47 6.88
CA ARG A 154 -12.58 18.53 6.41
C ARG A 154 -13.04 19.96 6.15
N ALA A 155 -12.77 20.86 7.09
CA ALA A 155 -13.13 22.27 6.96
C ALA A 155 -12.48 22.93 5.73
N ALA A 156 -11.20 22.63 5.47
CA ALA A 156 -10.51 23.12 4.27
C ALA A 156 -11.18 22.63 2.98
N CYS A 157 -11.47 21.34 2.86
CA CYS A 157 -12.16 20.80 1.68
C CYS A 157 -13.59 21.35 1.53
N ARG A 158 -14.34 21.45 2.64
CA ARG A 158 -15.69 22.02 2.66
C ARG A 158 -15.71 23.46 2.17
N TYR A 159 -14.78 24.29 2.65
CA TYR A 159 -14.66 25.70 2.24
C TYR A 159 -14.53 25.85 0.71
N TRP A 160 -13.61 25.09 0.09
CA TRP A 160 -13.40 25.15 -1.36
C TRP A 160 -14.52 24.52 -2.18
N ARG A 161 -15.31 23.61 -1.59
CA ARG A 161 -16.49 23.02 -2.23
C ARG A 161 -17.73 23.91 -2.13
N GLU A 162 -17.96 24.56 -1.00
CA GLU A 162 -19.26 25.14 -0.66
C GLU A 162 -19.25 26.68 -0.60
N GLU A 163 -18.12 27.31 -0.27
CA GLU A 163 -18.06 28.75 0.01
C GLU A 163 -17.41 29.57 -1.11
N VAL A 164 -16.55 28.95 -1.92
CA VAL A 164 -15.81 29.62 -3.00
C VAL A 164 -16.33 29.21 -4.37
N LYS A 165 -16.47 30.17 -5.28
CA LYS A 165 -16.99 29.93 -6.65
C LYS A 165 -15.91 29.54 -7.67
N GLU A 166 -14.64 29.85 -7.36
CA GLU A 166 -13.49 29.56 -8.21
C GLU A 166 -12.54 28.62 -7.45
N GLY A 167 -12.65 27.33 -7.74
CA GLY A 167 -12.00 26.25 -6.99
C GLY A 167 -12.95 25.07 -6.82
N GLY A 168 -12.53 24.05 -6.09
CA GLY A 168 -13.38 22.90 -5.78
C GLY A 168 -12.67 21.92 -4.86
N CYS A 169 -13.42 21.00 -4.26
CA CYS A 169 -12.85 19.85 -3.53
C CYS A 169 -13.88 18.73 -3.38
N ASP A 170 -13.85 17.72 -4.25
CA ASP A 170 -14.60 16.48 -4.08
C ASP A 170 -13.80 15.45 -3.28
N GLN A 171 -12.49 15.37 -3.55
CA GLN A 171 -11.54 14.53 -2.83
C GLN A 171 -10.33 15.35 -2.38
N ALA A 172 -10.12 15.43 -1.08
CA ALA A 172 -8.92 16.05 -0.51
C ALA A 172 -7.75 15.07 -0.54
N ILE A 173 -6.61 15.56 -1.03
CA ILE A 173 -5.31 14.90 -0.99
C ILE A 173 -4.42 15.69 -0.04
N LEU A 174 -4.00 15.11 1.08
CA LEU A 174 -3.09 15.76 2.03
C LEU A 174 -1.65 15.41 1.63
N LEU A 175 -0.90 16.40 1.17
CA LEU A 175 0.47 16.24 0.72
C LEU A 175 1.43 16.66 1.84
N GLY A 176 2.12 15.68 2.42
CA GLY A 176 3.16 15.91 3.43
C GLY A 176 4.50 16.29 2.80
N ASN A 177 5.14 17.29 3.39
CA ASN A 177 6.48 17.74 3.02
C ASN A 177 7.57 16.75 3.46
N ASP A 178 7.66 15.61 2.79
CA ASP A 178 8.65 14.56 3.05
C ASP A 178 9.05 13.92 1.71
N PRO A 179 10.35 13.82 1.39
CA PRO A 179 10.80 13.24 0.12
C PRO A 179 10.80 11.70 0.11
N LEU A 180 10.35 11.03 1.18
CA LEU A 180 10.39 9.58 1.34
C LEU A 180 8.99 8.97 1.42
N TYR A 181 8.89 7.67 1.15
CA TYR A 181 7.65 6.91 1.08
C TYR A 181 6.74 7.15 2.29
N GLY A 182 5.47 7.45 2.00
CA GLY A 182 4.44 7.51 3.00
C GLY A 182 3.09 7.77 2.38
N GLY A 183 2.07 7.14 2.94
CA GLY A 183 0.69 7.43 2.56
C GLY A 183 -0.31 6.64 3.37
N LEU A 184 -1.57 7.00 3.20
CA LEU A 184 -2.70 6.31 3.77
C LEU A 184 -3.96 6.66 2.98
N GLY A 185 -4.70 5.63 2.54
CA GLY A 185 -5.99 5.78 1.88
C GLY A 185 -7.14 5.78 2.87
N GLY A 186 -8.26 6.36 2.46
CA GLY A 186 -9.46 6.45 3.28
C GLY A 186 -10.27 7.70 2.97
N GLU A 187 -10.74 8.37 4.02
CA GLU A 187 -11.46 9.64 3.90
C GLU A 187 -10.63 10.68 3.13
N PHE A 188 -9.38 10.86 3.54
CA PHE A 188 -8.38 11.64 2.82
C PHE A 188 -7.47 10.70 2.07
N THR A 189 -6.99 11.15 0.92
CA THR A 189 -5.83 10.54 0.27
C THR A 189 -4.59 11.19 0.89
N VAL A 190 -3.85 10.49 1.74
CA VAL A 190 -2.62 11.03 2.34
C VAL A 190 -1.41 10.50 1.59
N ILE A 191 -0.50 11.40 1.22
CA ILE A 191 0.75 11.06 0.52
C ILE A 191 1.91 11.95 0.98
N THR A 192 3.13 11.56 0.63
CA THR A 192 4.33 12.39 0.75
C THR A 192 4.86 12.81 -0.61
N ALA A 193 5.69 13.86 -0.63
CA ALA A 193 6.34 14.40 -1.82
C ALA A 193 7.54 13.57 -2.32
N SER A 194 7.53 12.24 -2.12
CA SER A 194 8.56 11.39 -2.68
C SER A 194 8.53 11.43 -4.21
N ALA A 195 9.66 11.78 -4.82
CA ALA A 195 9.80 11.78 -6.27
C ALA A 195 9.69 10.38 -6.89
N LEU A 196 10.07 9.33 -6.15
CA LEU A 196 10.07 7.95 -6.63
C LEU A 196 8.76 7.21 -6.31
N ASN A 197 8.25 7.42 -5.09
CA ASN A 197 7.10 6.69 -4.57
C ASN A 197 5.81 7.52 -4.50
N GLY A 198 5.89 8.85 -4.40
CA GLY A 198 4.72 9.73 -4.33
C GLY A 198 3.70 9.43 -5.43
N PRO A 199 4.11 9.34 -6.72
CA PRO A 199 3.23 8.92 -7.80
C PRO A 199 2.58 7.55 -7.58
N LEU A 200 3.36 6.55 -7.14
CA LEU A 200 2.88 5.17 -6.94
C LEU A 200 1.84 5.10 -5.82
N VAL A 201 2.16 5.74 -4.69
CA VAL A 201 1.28 5.82 -3.51
C VAL A 201 0.02 6.62 -3.86
N LEU A 202 0.14 7.78 -4.50
CA LEU A 202 -1.00 8.60 -4.89
C LEU A 202 -2.02 7.84 -5.72
N ARG A 203 -1.58 7.09 -6.72
CA ARG A 203 -2.47 6.27 -7.55
C ARG A 203 -3.17 5.18 -6.72
N HIS A 204 -2.45 4.57 -5.78
CA HIS A 204 -2.97 3.50 -4.93
C HIS A 204 -4.02 4.06 -3.97
N GLU A 205 -3.68 5.13 -3.24
CA GLU A 205 -4.58 5.72 -2.26
C GLU A 205 -5.80 6.38 -2.90
N LEU A 206 -5.65 7.01 -4.08
CA LEU A 206 -6.80 7.51 -4.85
C LEU A 206 -7.73 6.38 -5.29
N GLY A 207 -7.23 5.16 -5.52
CA GLY A 207 -8.08 4.04 -5.84
C GLY A 207 -9.05 3.72 -4.69
N HIS A 208 -8.58 3.73 -3.44
CA HIS A 208 -9.42 3.55 -2.25
C HIS A 208 -10.37 4.73 -1.99
N SER A 209 -9.90 5.96 -2.20
CA SER A 209 -10.71 7.16 -1.95
C SER A 209 -11.78 7.37 -3.04
N LEU A 210 -11.46 7.07 -4.30
CA LEU A 210 -12.38 7.24 -5.42
C LEU A 210 -13.28 6.03 -5.68
N ILE A 211 -12.92 4.80 -5.33
CA ILE A 211 -13.77 3.62 -5.58
C ILE A 211 -13.88 2.81 -4.29
N PRO A 212 -15.03 2.19 -3.98
CA PRO A 212 -15.11 1.20 -2.91
C PRO A 212 -14.34 -0.09 -3.28
N VAL A 213 -13.01 -0.03 -3.25
CA VAL A 213 -12.10 -1.17 -3.41
C VAL A 213 -11.27 -1.37 -2.15
N GLY A 214 -11.04 -2.64 -1.83
CA GLY A 214 -10.10 -3.05 -0.80
C GLY A 214 -8.72 -3.36 -1.37
N GLU A 215 -7.85 -3.84 -0.49
CA GLU A 215 -6.51 -4.31 -0.84
C GLU A 215 -6.56 -5.57 -1.71
N GLU A 216 -5.51 -5.76 -2.51
CA GLU A 216 -5.27 -7.02 -3.22
C GLU A 216 -3.89 -7.61 -2.91
N TYR A 217 -3.00 -6.95 -2.17
CA TYR A 217 -1.73 -7.53 -1.71
C TYR A 217 -1.94 -8.46 -0.50
N GLU A 218 -0.99 -9.35 -0.22
CA GLU A 218 -1.10 -10.25 0.93
C GLU A 218 -0.83 -9.47 2.22
N GLY A 219 -1.53 -9.74 3.31
CA GLY A 219 -1.14 -9.24 4.65
C GLY A 219 -1.70 -7.86 4.99
N GLY A 220 -2.52 -7.31 4.10
CA GLY A 220 -3.49 -6.29 4.44
C GLY A 220 -4.57 -6.83 5.40
N PHE A 221 -5.46 -5.91 5.79
CA PHE A 221 -6.62 -6.18 6.65
C PHE A 221 -7.96 -5.80 5.98
N ALA A 222 -7.91 -5.06 4.87
CA ALA A 222 -9.03 -4.40 4.22
C ALA A 222 -9.43 -5.07 2.90
N TYR A 223 -9.94 -6.31 2.95
CA TYR A 223 -10.42 -7.04 1.78
C TYR A 223 -11.94 -6.92 1.64
N PHE A 224 -12.37 -5.88 0.94
CA PHE A 224 -13.78 -5.58 0.71
C PHE A 224 -13.99 -4.95 -0.66
N GLY A 225 -15.23 -4.56 -0.93
CA GLY A 225 -15.55 -3.81 -2.14
C GLY A 225 -15.70 -4.70 -3.35
N ASP A 226 -15.58 -4.09 -4.52
CA ASP A 226 -15.89 -4.72 -5.80
C ASP A 226 -14.79 -5.62 -6.34
N ASN A 227 -13.58 -5.51 -5.79
CA ASN A 227 -12.39 -6.28 -6.16
C ASN A 227 -12.05 -7.37 -5.14
N SER A 228 -12.92 -7.62 -4.16
CA SER A 228 -12.74 -8.67 -3.16
C SER A 228 -14.02 -9.46 -2.90
N ASP A 229 -13.93 -10.79 -2.84
CA ASP A 229 -15.06 -11.65 -2.49
C ASP A 229 -14.64 -12.82 -1.60
N LYS A 230 -15.61 -13.50 -0.98
CA LYS A 230 -15.36 -14.69 -0.15
C LYS A 230 -15.14 -15.91 -1.04
N MET A 231 -14.30 -16.86 -0.60
CA MET A 231 -14.12 -18.14 -1.30
C MET A 231 -15.45 -18.88 -1.57
N ALA A 232 -16.38 -18.83 -0.62
CA ALA A 232 -17.70 -19.45 -0.75
C ALA A 232 -18.57 -18.86 -1.87
N HIS A 233 -18.17 -17.73 -2.47
CA HIS A 233 -18.88 -17.06 -3.56
C HIS A 233 -18.20 -17.26 -4.93
N VAL A 234 -17.33 -18.26 -5.09
CA VAL A 234 -16.61 -18.50 -6.35
C VAL A 234 -17.53 -18.60 -7.58
N ASP A 235 -18.74 -19.16 -7.44
CA ASP A 235 -19.71 -19.28 -8.54
C ASP A 235 -20.51 -17.98 -8.83
N GLY A 236 -20.39 -17.01 -7.92
CA GLY A 236 -21.19 -15.78 -7.85
C GLY A 236 -20.37 -14.53 -7.59
N LEU A 237 -19.12 -14.48 -8.08
CA LEU A 237 -18.19 -13.39 -7.84
C LEU A 237 -18.78 -12.03 -8.25
N LYS A 238 -18.50 -10.99 -7.45
CA LYS A 238 -18.88 -9.59 -7.77
C LYS A 238 -18.40 -9.10 -9.15
N TRP A 239 -17.32 -9.67 -9.69
CA TRP A 239 -16.78 -9.35 -11.01
C TRP A 239 -17.09 -10.41 -12.08
N LYS A 240 -18.12 -11.25 -11.88
CA LYS A 240 -18.49 -12.33 -12.81
C LYS A 240 -18.63 -11.88 -14.28
N SER A 241 -19.14 -10.68 -14.52
CA SER A 241 -19.29 -10.12 -15.88
C SER A 241 -17.97 -9.78 -16.59
N PHE A 242 -16.84 -9.83 -15.88
CA PHE A 242 -15.51 -9.55 -16.40
C PHE A 242 -14.60 -10.78 -16.47
N LEU A 243 -15.08 -11.97 -16.07
CA LEU A 243 -14.27 -13.19 -16.11
C LEU A 243 -13.82 -13.50 -17.54
N THR A 244 -12.56 -13.90 -17.69
CA THR A 244 -12.02 -14.32 -18.98
C THR A 244 -12.64 -15.63 -19.44
N LEU A 245 -12.88 -16.56 -18.50
CA LEU A 245 -13.52 -17.85 -18.73
C LEU A 245 -14.73 -18.01 -17.79
N PRO A 246 -15.89 -17.42 -18.12
CA PRO A 246 -17.07 -17.44 -17.25
C PRO A 246 -17.70 -18.83 -17.07
N GLU A 247 -17.39 -19.77 -17.97
CA GLU A 247 -17.89 -21.16 -17.93
C GLU A 247 -16.98 -22.12 -17.14
N ASP A 248 -15.79 -21.68 -16.75
CA ASP A 248 -14.79 -22.48 -16.02
C ASP A 248 -14.17 -21.66 -14.88
N VAL A 249 -15.01 -21.31 -13.90
CA VAL A 249 -14.60 -20.51 -12.76
C VAL A 249 -14.01 -21.43 -11.69
N ARG A 250 -12.74 -21.21 -11.36
CA ARG A 250 -12.05 -21.91 -10.28
C ARG A 250 -11.17 -20.95 -9.50
N VAL A 251 -10.87 -21.33 -8.25
CA VAL A 251 -9.83 -20.64 -7.49
C VAL A 251 -8.48 -21.01 -8.08
N GLU A 252 -7.67 -20.01 -8.38
CA GLU A 252 -6.30 -20.19 -8.86
C GLU A 252 -5.43 -20.77 -7.75
N ASP A 253 -4.63 -21.78 -8.07
CA ASP A 253 -3.87 -22.51 -7.07
C ASP A 253 -2.56 -21.80 -6.74
N ALA A 254 -2.60 -20.99 -5.69
CA ALA A 254 -1.44 -20.35 -5.11
C ALA A 254 -1.47 -20.48 -3.58
N LYS A 255 -0.29 -20.60 -2.98
CA LYS A 255 -0.09 -20.64 -1.53
C LYS A 255 0.90 -19.58 -1.10
N VAL A 256 0.80 -19.12 0.14
CA VAL A 256 1.70 -18.12 0.72
C VAL A 256 2.32 -18.71 1.99
N PRO A 257 3.33 -19.60 1.86
CA PRO A 257 3.97 -20.24 3.01
C PRO A 257 4.78 -19.29 3.90
N LEU A 258 5.13 -18.09 3.41
CA LEU A 258 5.83 -17.05 4.17
C LEU A 258 5.18 -15.69 3.91
N GLN A 259 4.80 -14.98 4.98
CA GLN A 259 4.13 -13.68 4.93
C GLN A 259 4.48 -12.85 6.16
N GLU A 260 5.47 -11.98 6.06
CA GLU A 260 5.97 -11.20 7.18
C GLU A 260 6.10 -9.71 6.87
N TYR A 261 5.83 -8.89 7.89
CA TYR A 261 5.96 -7.44 7.87
C TYR A 261 6.84 -6.99 9.04
N PRO A 262 8.13 -7.36 9.06
CA PRO A 262 8.92 -7.32 10.28
C PRO A 262 9.34 -5.91 10.69
N TRP A 263 9.43 -4.95 9.76
CA TRP A 263 9.96 -3.61 10.01
C TRP A 263 11.25 -3.66 10.86
N TYR A 264 12.16 -4.55 10.46
CA TYR A 264 13.32 -4.91 11.27
C TYR A 264 14.58 -4.18 10.79
N ASN A 265 15.25 -3.49 11.71
CA ASN A 265 16.47 -2.74 11.42
C ASN A 265 17.67 -3.70 11.33
N LEU A 266 18.21 -3.87 10.12
CA LEU A 266 19.32 -4.77 9.86
C LEU A 266 20.65 -4.27 10.46
N THR A 267 20.70 -3.03 10.96
CA THR A 267 21.81 -2.54 11.78
C THR A 267 21.87 -3.23 13.15
N GLU A 268 20.73 -3.73 13.66
CA GLU A 268 20.68 -4.45 14.94
C GLU A 268 21.15 -5.91 14.83
N GLY A 269 21.20 -6.46 13.61
CA GLY A 269 21.63 -7.83 13.37
C GLY A 269 21.02 -8.44 12.11
N PRO A 270 21.28 -9.73 11.84
CA PRO A 270 20.65 -10.45 10.74
C PRO A 270 19.19 -10.77 11.07
N TYR A 271 18.30 -10.60 10.10
CA TYR A 271 16.93 -11.09 10.15
C TYR A 271 16.87 -12.53 9.63
N ASN A 272 16.41 -13.44 10.48
CA ASN A 272 16.30 -14.87 10.16
C ASN A 272 14.88 -15.35 10.38
N ILE A 273 14.32 -16.05 9.40
CA ILE A 273 13.02 -16.70 9.53
C ILE A 273 13.00 -18.08 8.90
N THR A 274 12.32 -18.99 9.60
CA THR A 274 12.06 -20.36 9.17
C THR A 274 10.59 -20.51 8.83
N PHE A 275 10.29 -21.21 7.74
CA PHE A 275 8.92 -21.46 7.29
C PHE A 275 8.80 -22.84 6.63
N GLN A 276 7.58 -23.36 6.52
CA GLN A 276 7.31 -24.65 5.87
C GLN A 276 6.76 -24.38 4.46
N SER A 277 7.39 -24.94 3.43
CA SER A 277 6.87 -24.87 2.06
C SER A 277 5.54 -25.62 1.94
N SER A 278 4.69 -25.25 0.98
CA SER A 278 3.48 -26.01 0.65
C SER A 278 3.79 -27.27 -0.17
N ASN A 279 5.02 -27.42 -0.65
CA ASN A 279 5.46 -28.62 -1.35
C ASN A 279 5.41 -29.86 -0.44
N PRO A 280 4.75 -30.95 -0.87
CA PRO A 280 4.60 -32.15 -0.04
C PRO A 280 5.96 -32.81 0.18
N ALA A 281 6.21 -33.25 1.42
CA ALA A 281 7.41 -34.03 1.72
C ALA A 281 7.46 -35.27 0.82
N SER A 282 8.54 -35.41 0.04
CA SER A 282 8.82 -36.63 -0.71
C SER A 282 9.09 -37.77 0.26
N LYS A 283 8.03 -38.40 0.78
CA LYS A 283 8.17 -39.67 1.49
C LYS A 283 8.57 -40.71 0.44
N HIS A 284 9.73 -41.34 0.66
CA HIS A 284 10.14 -42.53 -0.10
C HIS A 284 8.95 -43.47 -0.30
N VAL A 285 8.67 -43.80 -1.55
CA VAL A 285 7.74 -44.86 -1.93
C VAL A 285 8.35 -46.18 -1.43
N GLY A 286 7.99 -46.57 -0.21
CA GLY A 286 8.19 -47.95 0.25
C GLY A 286 7.28 -48.90 -0.55
N PRO A 287 7.59 -50.20 -0.67
CA PRO A 287 6.93 -51.12 -1.61
C PRO A 287 5.47 -51.49 -1.27
N VAL A 288 4.84 -50.83 -0.29
CA VAL A 288 3.50 -51.21 0.17
C VAL A 288 2.69 -49.95 0.43
N GLY A 289 1.58 -49.84 -0.30
CA GLY A 289 0.74 -48.66 -0.39
C GLY A 289 0.29 -48.13 0.98
N PHE A 290 0.69 -46.89 1.24
CA PHE A 290 -0.02 -45.98 2.12
C PHE A 290 -0.17 -44.65 1.37
N HIS A 291 -1.41 -44.17 1.32
CA HIS A 291 -1.82 -42.92 0.66
C HIS A 291 -1.01 -41.73 1.21
N GLY A 292 0.02 -41.32 0.47
CA GLY A 292 0.62 -40.00 0.61
C GLY A 292 -0.36 -38.92 0.16
N SER A 293 -0.18 -37.69 0.62
CA SER A 293 -0.90 -36.53 0.08
C SER A 293 -0.74 -36.53 -1.44
N SER A 294 -1.84 -36.71 -2.14
CA SER A 294 -1.95 -36.74 -3.60
C SER A 294 -1.85 -35.36 -4.23
N GLU A 295 -1.46 -34.33 -3.47
CA GLU A 295 -1.45 -32.96 -3.95
C GLU A 295 -0.20 -32.74 -4.83
N PRO A 296 -0.37 -32.29 -6.08
CA PRO A 296 0.75 -32.03 -6.97
C PRO A 296 1.65 -30.89 -6.43
N PRO A 297 2.98 -30.97 -6.62
CA PRO A 297 3.90 -29.96 -6.12
C PRO A 297 3.72 -28.60 -6.82
N TYR A 298 4.19 -27.53 -6.19
CA TYR A 298 4.30 -26.17 -6.72
C TYR A 298 5.67 -26.02 -7.39
N PRO A 299 5.76 -26.06 -8.73
CA PRO A 299 7.04 -26.06 -9.44
C PRO A 299 7.73 -24.69 -9.46
N THR A 300 7.03 -23.62 -9.13
CA THR A 300 7.57 -22.25 -9.16
C THR A 300 7.09 -21.48 -7.94
N ALA A 301 7.91 -20.52 -7.50
CA ALA A 301 7.53 -19.58 -6.47
C ALA A 301 7.98 -18.15 -6.83
N LEU A 302 7.50 -17.16 -6.07
CA LEU A 302 7.93 -15.77 -6.14
C LEU A 302 8.33 -15.31 -4.75
N LEU A 303 9.56 -14.83 -4.59
CA LEU A 303 9.99 -14.12 -3.41
C LEU A 303 9.73 -12.64 -3.64
N ARG A 304 8.96 -12.02 -2.75
CA ARG A 304 8.73 -10.56 -2.73
C ARG A 304 9.21 -10.01 -1.40
N LEU A 305 10.00 -8.95 -1.43
CA LEU A 305 10.38 -8.22 -0.23
C LEU A 305 10.29 -6.72 -0.46
N SER A 306 10.27 -5.96 0.62
CA SER A 306 10.48 -4.52 0.54
C SER A 306 11.53 -4.05 1.54
N LEU A 307 12.35 -3.08 1.10
CA LEU A 307 13.50 -2.55 1.82
C LEU A 307 13.40 -1.04 1.93
N SER A 308 13.91 -0.44 3.00
CA SER A 308 14.13 1.02 3.09
C SER A 308 15.56 1.32 3.52
N SER A 309 16.08 2.48 3.08
CA SER A 309 17.47 2.89 3.33
C SER A 309 18.54 1.89 2.84
N ILE A 310 18.23 1.06 1.83
CA ILE A 310 19.18 0.18 1.14
C ILE A 310 19.34 0.69 -0.31
N PRO A 311 20.37 1.51 -0.61
CA PRO A 311 20.47 2.15 -1.93
C PRO A 311 21.06 1.27 -3.03
N GLN A 312 21.78 0.19 -2.69
CA GLN A 312 22.46 -0.68 -3.65
C GLN A 312 22.26 -2.16 -3.30
N PRO A 313 22.24 -3.08 -4.29
CA PRO A 313 22.04 -4.50 -4.04
C PRO A 313 23.21 -5.10 -3.24
N GLY A 314 24.44 -4.61 -3.46
CA GLY A 314 25.63 -5.05 -2.72
C GLY A 314 25.61 -4.74 -1.22
N HIS A 315 24.70 -3.90 -0.74
CA HIS A 315 24.57 -3.57 0.69
C HIS A 315 23.86 -4.67 1.49
N ILE A 316 23.17 -5.59 0.83
CA ILE A 316 22.36 -6.60 1.46
C ILE A 316 22.70 -7.99 0.89
N ASN A 317 22.78 -8.98 1.77
CA ASN A 317 22.88 -10.37 1.38
C ASN A 317 21.61 -11.08 1.84
N LEU A 318 20.86 -11.62 0.89
CA LEU A 318 19.71 -12.48 1.14
C LEU A 318 20.09 -13.90 0.72
N THR A 319 19.86 -14.86 1.61
CA THR A 319 19.97 -16.29 1.28
C THR A 319 18.69 -17.04 1.57
N LEU A 320 18.37 -18.00 0.70
CA LEU A 320 17.33 -19.00 0.90
C LEU A 320 18.01 -20.37 0.99
N ASN A 321 17.92 -21.04 2.14
CA ASN A 321 18.62 -22.30 2.43
C ASN A 321 20.14 -22.20 2.13
N SER A 322 20.76 -21.11 2.59
CA SER A 322 22.18 -20.78 2.36
C SER A 322 22.59 -20.53 0.91
N ARG A 323 21.66 -20.52 -0.05
CA ARG A 323 21.91 -20.09 -1.43
C ARG A 323 21.62 -18.61 -1.58
N HIS A 324 22.57 -17.87 -2.15
CA HIS A 324 22.41 -16.44 -2.42
C HIS A 324 21.29 -16.20 -3.43
N ILE A 325 20.47 -15.18 -3.16
CA ILE A 325 19.42 -14.71 -4.05
C ILE A 325 19.84 -13.35 -4.60
N ASP A 326 19.98 -13.24 -5.93
CA ASP A 326 20.34 -12.00 -6.60
C ASP A 326 19.16 -11.01 -6.55
N LEU A 327 19.36 -9.88 -5.89
CA LEU A 327 18.37 -8.81 -5.76
C LEU A 327 18.51 -7.71 -6.82
N SER A 328 19.51 -7.79 -7.70
CA SER A 328 19.90 -6.70 -8.62
C SER A 328 18.74 -6.17 -9.49
N ALA A 329 17.78 -7.02 -9.85
CA ALA A 329 16.59 -6.63 -10.61
C ALA A 329 15.73 -5.58 -9.88
N GLY A 330 15.74 -5.56 -8.55
CA GLY A 330 15.05 -4.57 -7.72
C GLY A 330 15.83 -3.27 -7.48
N PHE A 331 17.00 -3.10 -8.10
CA PHE A 331 17.85 -1.91 -7.98
C PHE A 331 18.12 -1.28 -9.34
N PRO A 332 17.08 -0.77 -10.04
CA PRO A 332 17.25 -0.10 -11.32
C PRO A 332 18.07 1.19 -11.16
N LYS A 333 18.75 1.61 -12.24
CA LYS A 333 19.58 2.83 -12.25
C LYS A 333 18.82 4.11 -11.88
N SER A 334 17.51 4.17 -12.17
CA SER A 334 16.65 5.29 -11.79
C SER A 334 16.49 5.46 -10.27
N TRP A 335 16.84 4.43 -9.49
CA TRP A 335 16.80 4.40 -8.02
C TRP A 335 18.20 4.44 -7.39
N ALA A 336 19.23 4.73 -8.17
CA ALA A 336 20.62 4.77 -7.69
C ALA A 336 20.76 5.76 -6.53
N GLY A 337 21.32 5.31 -5.41
CA GLY A 337 21.51 6.14 -4.21
C GLY A 337 20.24 6.41 -3.40
N SER A 338 19.06 5.96 -3.87
CA SER A 338 17.81 6.23 -3.17
C SER A 338 17.73 5.47 -1.84
N LYS A 339 17.42 6.20 -0.77
CA LYS A 339 17.12 5.65 0.57
C LYS A 339 15.63 5.41 0.79
N ASP A 340 14.82 5.69 -0.23
CA ASP A 340 13.38 5.49 -0.19
C ASP A 340 13.02 4.00 -0.14
N ARG A 341 11.78 3.69 0.22
CA ARG A 341 11.26 2.32 0.26
C ARG A 341 11.13 1.75 -1.15
N ARG A 342 11.58 0.50 -1.34
CA ARG A 342 11.51 -0.21 -2.62
C ARG A 342 10.97 -1.61 -2.45
N TRP A 343 10.38 -2.15 -3.50
CA TRP A 343 9.95 -3.56 -3.59
C TRP A 343 10.87 -4.30 -4.55
N VAL A 344 11.27 -5.50 -4.15
CA VAL A 344 12.08 -6.42 -4.94
C VAL A 344 11.30 -7.71 -5.11
N GLU A 345 11.28 -8.20 -6.35
CA GLU A 345 10.60 -9.43 -6.74
C GLU A 345 11.62 -10.34 -7.42
N VAL A 346 11.73 -11.57 -6.93
CA VAL A 346 12.66 -12.56 -7.45
C VAL A 346 11.90 -13.85 -7.76
N PRO A 347 11.72 -14.21 -9.05
CA PRO A 347 11.18 -15.50 -9.44
C PRO A 347 12.07 -16.63 -8.94
N LEU A 348 11.45 -17.65 -8.35
CA LEU A 348 12.09 -18.90 -7.95
C LEU A 348 11.62 -19.98 -8.92
N GLU A 349 12.33 -20.10 -10.06
CA GLU A 349 11.94 -20.96 -11.18
C GLU A 349 11.93 -22.46 -10.84
N GLU A 350 12.71 -22.87 -9.85
CA GLU A 350 12.77 -24.25 -9.34
C GLU A 350 11.79 -24.49 -8.17
N GLY A 351 11.00 -23.49 -7.78
CA GLY A 351 10.12 -23.54 -6.62
C GLY A 351 10.89 -23.65 -5.31
N LEU A 352 10.23 -24.22 -4.29
CA LEU A 352 10.83 -24.47 -2.97
C LEU A 352 11.03 -25.97 -2.73
N PRO A 353 12.13 -26.39 -2.07
CA PRO A 353 12.22 -27.77 -1.60
C PRO A 353 11.16 -28.03 -0.53
N ALA A 354 10.66 -29.27 -0.50
CA ALA A 354 9.66 -29.68 0.47
C ALA A 354 10.19 -29.63 1.91
N GLY A 355 9.35 -29.15 2.83
CA GLY A 355 9.62 -29.10 4.26
C GLY A 355 10.12 -27.73 4.72
N GLU A 356 11.04 -27.75 5.68
CA GLU A 356 11.53 -26.54 6.34
C GLU A 356 12.51 -25.78 5.45
N ASN A 357 12.28 -24.48 5.33
CA ASN A 357 13.08 -23.54 4.56
C ASN A 357 13.48 -22.36 5.46
N VAL A 358 14.64 -21.77 5.20
CA VAL A 358 15.18 -20.64 5.97
C VAL A 358 15.53 -19.48 5.04
N VAL A 359 15.02 -18.29 5.35
CA VAL A 359 15.50 -17.03 4.78
C VAL A 359 16.39 -16.33 5.80
N ASP A 360 17.60 -15.96 5.39
CA ASP A 360 18.52 -15.12 6.16
C ASP A 360 18.79 -13.85 5.37
N VAL A 361 18.63 -12.70 6.03
CA VAL A 361 18.84 -11.37 5.47
C VAL A 361 19.79 -10.60 6.38
N ARG A 362 20.88 -10.08 5.81
CA ARG A 362 21.89 -9.34 6.57
C ARG A 362 22.48 -8.20 5.75
N LEU A 363 22.98 -7.16 6.42
CA LEU A 363 23.86 -6.20 5.78
C LEU A 363 25.19 -6.87 5.41
N THR A 364 25.75 -6.47 4.28
CA THR A 364 27.15 -6.75 3.95
C THR A 364 28.06 -5.79 4.71
N HIS A 365 29.38 -5.94 4.55
CA HIS A 365 30.32 -4.96 5.10
C HIS A 365 30.07 -3.56 4.51
N GLU A 366 29.96 -3.45 3.18
CA GLU A 366 29.62 -2.21 2.47
C GLU A 366 28.27 -1.66 2.95
N GLY A 367 27.26 -2.52 3.10
CA GLY A 367 25.95 -2.11 3.59
C GLY A 367 25.94 -1.63 5.03
N THR A 368 26.88 -2.09 5.87
CA THR A 368 27.05 -1.61 7.24
C THR A 368 27.66 -0.20 7.26
N GLU A 369 28.62 0.07 6.37
CA GLU A 369 29.30 1.37 6.24
C GLU A 369 28.44 2.45 5.56
N GLU A 370 27.46 2.06 4.74
CA GLU A 370 26.52 3.00 4.12
C GLU A 370 25.83 3.90 5.14
N GLN A 371 25.64 5.18 4.84
CA GLN A 371 24.97 6.09 5.76
C GLN A 371 23.50 5.68 5.94
N GLU A 372 23.06 5.55 7.19
CA GLU A 372 21.65 5.29 7.50
C GLU A 372 20.75 6.45 7.05
N GLY A 373 19.61 6.13 6.44
CA GLY A 373 18.55 7.05 6.07
C GLY A 373 17.47 7.10 7.16
N GLU A 374 16.45 7.94 6.93
CA GLU A 374 15.28 7.97 7.80
C GLU A 374 14.62 6.59 7.83
N GLY A 375 14.16 6.18 9.01
CA GLY A 375 13.58 4.86 9.21
C GLY A 375 14.55 3.72 9.38
N GLY A 376 15.86 3.94 9.19
CA GLY A 376 16.86 2.89 9.34
C GLY A 376 16.94 1.93 8.16
N LYS A 377 17.98 1.09 8.18
CA LYS A 377 18.24 0.06 7.15
C LYS A 377 17.32 -1.13 7.34
N MET A 378 16.07 -1.00 6.91
CA MET A 378 15.02 -1.97 7.24
C MET A 378 14.81 -3.02 6.16
N ILE A 379 14.58 -4.27 6.60
CA ILE A 379 13.67 -5.17 5.89
C ILE A 379 12.25 -4.88 6.38
N THR A 380 11.38 -4.47 5.46
CA THR A 380 10.04 -3.95 5.78
C THR A 380 8.93 -4.96 5.53
N SER A 381 9.08 -5.82 4.51
CA SER A 381 8.24 -6.99 4.29
C SER A 381 9.02 -8.13 3.63
N LEU A 382 8.57 -9.36 3.82
CA LEU A 382 9.10 -10.57 3.19
C LEU A 382 7.97 -11.58 2.98
N GLU A 383 7.76 -11.98 1.73
CA GLU A 383 6.70 -12.87 1.31
C GLU A 383 7.27 -13.89 0.33
N ILE A 384 6.80 -15.13 0.42
CA ILE A 384 7.04 -16.13 -0.63
C ILE A 384 5.69 -16.73 -1.01
N MET A 385 5.39 -16.72 -2.31
CA MET A 385 4.19 -17.31 -2.90
C MET A 385 4.55 -18.48 -3.80
N GLU A 386 3.90 -19.62 -3.64
CA GLU A 386 4.08 -20.82 -4.45
C GLU A 386 2.91 -20.98 -5.42
N TYR A 387 3.18 -21.31 -6.69
CA TYR A 387 2.17 -21.38 -7.75
C TYR A 387 2.01 -22.79 -8.29
N GLY A 388 0.76 -23.21 -8.49
CA GLY A 388 0.41 -24.53 -9.00
C GLY A 388 0.80 -24.72 -10.47
N GLY A 389 1.48 -25.83 -10.75
CA GLY A 389 1.83 -26.23 -12.12
C GLY A 389 0.66 -26.84 -12.90
N GLU A 390 0.93 -27.22 -14.16
CA GLU A 390 0.03 -28.00 -15.01
C GLU A 390 -1.36 -27.35 -15.22
N GLY A 391 -1.39 -26.02 -15.32
CA GLY A 391 -2.62 -25.27 -15.58
C GLY A 391 -3.48 -24.99 -14.33
N ARG A 392 -3.03 -25.38 -13.13
CA ARG A 392 -3.68 -25.05 -11.85
C ARG A 392 -3.56 -23.57 -11.48
N PHE A 393 -2.56 -22.88 -12.02
CA PHE A 393 -2.39 -21.44 -11.86
C PHE A 393 -2.26 -20.74 -13.21
N ASN A 394 -3.09 -19.73 -13.45
CA ASN A 394 -3.03 -18.91 -14.64
C ASN A 394 -2.40 -17.54 -14.33
N ASN A 395 -1.16 -17.36 -14.73
CA ASN A 395 -0.42 -16.09 -14.60
C ASN A 395 -0.43 -15.24 -15.88
N SER A 396 -1.25 -15.58 -16.88
CA SER A 396 -1.28 -14.88 -18.16
C SER A 396 -1.74 -13.43 -17.97
N LEU A 397 -1.01 -12.51 -18.60
CA LEU A 397 -1.38 -11.09 -18.60
C LEU A 397 -2.76 -10.91 -19.23
N GLY A 398 -3.63 -10.15 -18.56
CA GLY A 398 -5.01 -9.88 -18.92
C GLY A 398 -6.02 -10.91 -18.43
N PHE A 399 -5.59 -11.98 -17.75
CA PHE A 399 -6.51 -13.00 -17.24
C PHE A 399 -7.25 -12.53 -15.99
N ILE A 400 -8.58 -12.53 -16.06
CA ILE A 400 -9.49 -12.19 -14.96
C ILE A 400 -10.14 -13.49 -14.47
N GLY A 401 -9.81 -13.87 -13.25
CA GLY A 401 -10.23 -15.12 -12.61
C GLY A 401 -10.56 -14.91 -11.13
N ALA A 402 -10.26 -15.92 -10.31
CA ALA A 402 -10.43 -15.89 -8.86
C ALA A 402 -9.13 -16.27 -8.17
N PHE A 403 -8.32 -15.28 -7.82
CA PHE A 403 -7.02 -15.50 -7.19
C PHE A 403 -7.15 -15.41 -5.67
N PRO A 404 -6.58 -16.35 -4.89
CA PRO A 404 -6.61 -16.26 -3.43
C PRO A 404 -5.78 -15.08 -2.96
N THR A 405 -6.24 -14.39 -1.92
CA THR A 405 -5.55 -13.32 -1.20
C THR A 405 -5.61 -13.61 0.29
N TYR A 406 -4.48 -13.54 0.96
CA TYR A 406 -4.27 -13.97 2.34
C TYR A 406 -4.16 -12.74 3.23
N SER A 407 -5.10 -12.57 4.16
CA SER A 407 -5.03 -11.51 5.16
C SER A 407 -3.98 -11.77 6.23
N MET A 408 -3.64 -10.75 7.01
CA MET A 408 -2.65 -10.89 8.09
C MET A 408 -3.04 -11.92 9.17
N ASP A 409 -4.34 -12.23 9.30
CA ASP A 409 -4.88 -13.24 10.22
C ASP A 409 -5.08 -14.62 9.54
N GLY A 410 -4.58 -14.78 8.30
CA GLY A 410 -4.63 -16.02 7.53
C GLY A 410 -5.97 -16.32 6.86
N ARG A 411 -6.98 -15.43 6.97
CA ARG A 411 -8.23 -15.58 6.21
C ARG A 411 -7.99 -15.41 4.71
N VAL A 412 -8.69 -16.20 3.92
CA VAL A 412 -8.57 -16.15 2.46
C VAL A 412 -9.79 -15.47 1.85
N THR A 413 -9.53 -14.46 1.03
CA THR A 413 -10.51 -13.85 0.12
C THR A 413 -10.06 -14.06 -1.32
N LEU A 414 -10.90 -13.69 -2.28
CA LEU A 414 -10.62 -13.78 -3.70
C LEU A 414 -10.44 -12.38 -4.27
N ARG A 415 -9.52 -12.23 -5.23
CA ARG A 415 -9.30 -11.04 -6.05
C ARG A 415 -9.35 -11.38 -7.54
N PRO A 416 -9.63 -10.41 -8.43
CA PRO A 416 -9.86 -10.69 -9.85
C PRO A 416 -8.62 -10.99 -10.69
N THR A 417 -7.41 -10.59 -10.28
CA THR A 417 -6.18 -10.78 -11.10
C THR A 417 -5.01 -11.26 -10.26
N ASN A 418 -3.97 -11.77 -10.93
CA ASN A 418 -2.68 -12.02 -10.32
C ASN A 418 -1.93 -10.69 -10.07
N GLU A 419 -1.11 -10.17 -11.00
CA GLU A 419 -0.18 -9.05 -10.71
C GLU A 419 -0.52 -7.72 -11.41
N GLU A 420 -1.71 -7.61 -11.99
CA GLU A 420 -2.11 -6.47 -12.84
C GLU A 420 -2.98 -5.43 -12.12
N CYS A 421 -3.00 -5.46 -10.78
CA CYS A 421 -3.67 -4.43 -10.00
C CYS A 421 -2.67 -3.60 -9.22
N LEU A 422 -2.82 -2.28 -9.28
CA LEU A 422 -2.17 -1.37 -8.36
C LEU A 422 -2.53 -1.64 -6.88
N MET A 423 -3.74 -2.15 -6.61
CA MET A 423 -4.16 -2.57 -5.26
C MET A 423 -3.38 -3.79 -4.75
N ARG A 424 -2.67 -4.49 -5.64
CA ARG A 424 -1.78 -5.60 -5.28
C ARG A 424 -0.32 -5.24 -5.38
N LYS A 425 0.02 -4.50 -6.43
CA LYS A 425 1.39 -4.19 -6.81
C LYS A 425 1.49 -2.67 -6.96
N VAL A 426 1.92 -2.01 -5.89
CA VAL A 426 2.00 -0.54 -5.80
C VAL A 426 2.91 0.05 -6.88
N ASN A 427 3.94 -0.69 -7.33
CA ASN A 427 4.81 -0.28 -8.44
C ASN A 427 4.25 -0.62 -9.84
N HIS A 428 3.01 -1.11 -9.95
CA HIS A 428 2.35 -1.32 -11.24
C HIS A 428 1.83 0.04 -11.79
N PRO A 429 2.03 0.35 -13.09
CA PRO A 429 1.79 1.71 -13.59
C PRO A 429 0.32 2.11 -13.69
N THR A 430 -0.62 1.15 -13.76
CA THR A 430 -2.01 1.43 -14.12
C THR A 430 -3.04 0.77 -13.20
N LEU A 431 -4.15 1.47 -12.94
CA LEU A 431 -5.41 0.91 -12.46
C LEU A 431 -6.07 0.06 -13.55
N LYS A 432 -6.75 -1.03 -13.19
CA LYS A 432 -7.40 -1.95 -14.16
C LYS A 432 -8.52 -1.25 -14.93
N LYS A 433 -8.66 -1.56 -16.22
CA LYS A 433 -9.80 -1.09 -17.05
C LYS A 433 -11.18 -1.32 -16.42
N SER A 434 -11.39 -2.45 -15.74
CA SER A 434 -12.66 -2.76 -15.06
C SER A 434 -12.96 -1.81 -13.89
N LEU A 435 -11.93 -1.30 -13.21
CA LEU A 435 -12.01 -0.29 -12.16
C LEU A 435 -12.11 1.11 -12.74
N LEU A 436 -11.38 1.40 -13.83
CA LEU A 436 -11.44 2.68 -14.54
C LEU A 436 -12.86 3.02 -15.03
N GLY A 437 -13.59 2.05 -15.60
CA GLY A 437 -14.98 2.25 -15.98
C GLY A 437 -15.92 2.55 -14.79
N LYS A 438 -15.54 2.22 -13.55
CA LYS A 438 -16.26 2.60 -12.33
C LYS A 438 -15.89 4.00 -11.87
N ILE A 439 -14.64 4.42 -12.02
CA ILE A 439 -14.23 5.82 -11.81
C ILE A 439 -15.03 6.73 -12.74
N GLU A 440 -15.14 6.38 -14.03
CA GLU A 440 -15.94 7.15 -14.99
C GLU A 440 -17.41 7.25 -14.58
N ARG A 441 -18.02 6.16 -14.09
CA ARG A 441 -19.40 6.17 -13.61
C ARG A 441 -19.55 7.01 -12.35
N LYS A 442 -18.68 6.84 -11.36
CA LYS A 442 -18.74 7.64 -10.13
C LYS A 442 -18.50 9.12 -10.40
N ALA A 443 -17.58 9.46 -11.29
CA ALA A 443 -17.36 10.83 -11.72
C ALA A 443 -18.64 11.42 -12.31
N LYS A 444 -19.31 10.68 -13.22
CA LYS A 444 -20.61 11.08 -13.77
C LYS A 444 -21.69 11.19 -12.69
N ASP A 445 -21.73 10.28 -11.72
CA ASP A 445 -22.71 10.31 -10.62
C ASP A 445 -22.47 11.49 -9.66
N LEU A 446 -21.21 11.85 -9.40
CA LEU A 446 -20.85 13.03 -8.60
C LEU A 446 -21.27 14.31 -9.31
N ILE A 447 -20.95 14.43 -10.60
CA ILE A 447 -21.39 15.54 -11.46
C ILE A 447 -22.93 15.64 -11.47
N ALA A 448 -23.63 14.51 -11.64
CA ALA A 448 -25.09 14.47 -11.67
C ALA A 448 -25.73 14.88 -10.33
N LYS A 449 -25.05 14.67 -9.19
CA LYS A 449 -25.53 15.12 -7.86
C LYS A 449 -25.30 16.61 -7.59
N GLN A 450 -24.37 17.23 -8.32
CA GLN A 450 -24.10 18.67 -8.22
C GLN A 450 -25.06 19.50 -9.09
N THR A 451 -25.77 18.87 -10.05
CA THR A 451 -26.79 19.53 -10.87
C THR A 451 -28.16 19.47 -10.17
N PRO A 452 -28.87 20.59 -9.95
CA PRO A 452 -30.12 20.64 -9.19
C PRO A 452 -31.31 19.91 -9.82
#